data_AF-A0AAJ5UT34-F1
#
_entry.id   AF-A0AAJ5UT34-F1
#
_cell.length_a   1.000
_cell.length_b   1.000
_cell.length_c   1.000
_cell.angle_alpha   90.00
_cell.angle_beta   90.00
_cell.angle_gamma   90.00
#
_symmetry.space_group_name_H-M   'P 1'
#
loop_
_entity.id
_entity.type
_entity.pdbx_description
1 polymer ?
#
loop_
_entity_poly.entity_id
_entity_poly.type
_entity_poly.pdbx_seq_one_letter_code
_entity_poly.pdbx_strand_id
1 'polypeptide(L)'
;MIALLRAEWFKLRKSKMVPIIFAGPIIGLFIGLSANLENTMSGVQINEWFISLFSMNLTYALLFLPLITGVFASLICRYEHQSGGWKQLLALPVTRGKVFVAKYVLVMLLVLAMQLLYLGSIYAVGMLKGYTDPFPIEIVWKSIVGGWVATLPLVALQLWMSIMFKSFAAPFAVNVIFTLPSILAVNSERVGPYYPWAQPFSMMYIGGNTDDVFFVPWEQLLTVIGGGFILFFLGGYYYFQRKAI
;
A
#
# COMPACT_ATOMS: atom_id res chain seq x y z
N MET A 1 -8.39 2.46 -23.20
CA MET A 1 -7.88 2.21 -21.84
C MET A 1 -8.71 1.13 -21.12
N ILE A 2 -10.03 1.26 -21.06
CA ILE A 2 -10.93 0.32 -20.38
C ILE A 2 -10.76 -1.15 -20.85
N ALA A 3 -10.67 -1.39 -22.16
CA ALA A 3 -10.46 -2.74 -22.70
C ALA A 3 -9.15 -3.38 -22.21
N LEU A 4 -8.08 -2.58 -22.07
CA LEU A 4 -6.79 -3.05 -21.59
C LEU A 4 -6.84 -3.37 -20.09
N LEU A 5 -7.49 -2.52 -19.29
CA LEU A 5 -7.74 -2.81 -17.88
C LEU A 5 -8.55 -4.09 -17.67
N ARG A 6 -9.59 -4.33 -18.49
CA ARG A 6 -10.37 -5.57 -18.45
C ARG A 6 -9.51 -6.79 -18.79
N ALA A 7 -8.62 -6.67 -19.78
CA ALA A 7 -7.71 -7.75 -20.16
C ALA A 7 -6.71 -8.08 -19.04
N GLU A 8 -6.13 -7.05 -18.42
CA GLU A 8 -5.22 -7.21 -17.27
C GLU A 8 -5.95 -7.82 -16.05
N TRP A 9 -7.17 -7.36 -15.76
CA TRP A 9 -8.01 -7.93 -14.70
C TRP A 9 -8.33 -9.42 -14.94
N PHE A 10 -8.61 -9.80 -16.19
CA PHE A 10 -8.87 -11.19 -16.54
C PHE A 10 -7.66 -12.09 -16.28
N LYS A 11 -6.43 -11.62 -16.55
CA LYS A 11 -5.20 -12.34 -16.20
C LYS A 11 -5.09 -12.55 -14.69
N LEU A 12 -5.34 -11.49 -13.91
CA LEU A 12 -5.27 -11.54 -12.46
C LEU A 12 -6.31 -12.47 -11.84
N ARG A 13 -7.53 -12.54 -12.39
CA ARG A 13 -8.58 -13.45 -11.91
C ARG A 13 -8.19 -14.93 -12.05
N LYS A 14 -7.36 -15.27 -13.03
CA LYS A 14 -6.79 -16.62 -13.19
C LYS A 14 -5.61 -16.91 -12.27
N SER A 15 -5.07 -15.88 -11.61
CA SER A 15 -4.05 -16.01 -10.58
C SER A 15 -4.68 -16.29 -9.21
N LYS A 16 -3.90 -16.87 -8.28
CA LYS A 16 -4.29 -17.05 -6.86
C LYS A 16 -4.24 -15.71 -6.10
N MET A 17 -4.89 -14.68 -6.63
CA MET A 17 -4.80 -13.31 -6.13
C MET A 17 -5.73 -13.03 -4.94
N VAL A 18 -6.93 -13.62 -4.96
CA VAL A 18 -7.94 -13.46 -3.91
C VAL A 18 -7.37 -13.66 -2.49
N PRO A 19 -6.68 -14.78 -2.15
CA PRO A 19 -6.17 -14.97 -0.80
C PRO A 19 -5.14 -13.92 -0.37
N ILE A 20 -4.39 -13.35 -1.32
CA ILE A 20 -3.36 -12.34 -1.03
C ILE A 20 -4.00 -11.01 -0.63
N ILE A 21 -5.14 -10.65 -1.23
CA ILE A 21 -5.88 -9.43 -0.88
C ILE A 21 -6.42 -9.52 0.56
N PHE A 22 -6.85 -10.70 1.00
CA PHE A 22 -7.34 -10.90 2.36
C PHE A 22 -6.24 -10.97 3.44
N ALA A 23 -4.98 -11.14 3.05
CA ALA A 23 -3.89 -11.30 4.01
C ALA A 23 -3.74 -10.10 4.96
N GLY A 24 -3.78 -8.87 4.46
CA GLY A 24 -3.67 -7.68 5.32
C GLY A 24 -4.85 -7.50 6.29
N PRO A 25 -6.11 -7.56 5.84
CA PRO A 25 -7.28 -7.55 6.72
C PRO A 25 -7.24 -8.64 7.80
N ILE A 26 -6.81 -9.86 7.46
CA ILE A 26 -6.70 -10.97 8.44
C ILE A 26 -5.62 -10.69 9.49
N ILE A 27 -4.44 -10.21 9.06
CA ILE A 27 -3.36 -9.82 9.99
C ILE A 27 -3.82 -8.69 10.90
N GLY A 28 -4.49 -7.67 10.33
CA GLY A 28 -5.09 -6.58 11.08
C GLY A 28 -6.06 -7.09 12.14
N LEU A 29 -7.00 -7.95 11.74
CA LEU A 29 -8.00 -8.53 12.64
C LEU A 29 -7.32 -9.28 13.80
N PHE A 30 -6.33 -10.13 13.51
CA PHE A 30 -5.61 -10.89 14.54
C PHE A 30 -4.90 -9.97 15.54
N ILE A 31 -4.18 -8.96 15.04
CA ILE A 31 -3.45 -8.00 15.88
C ILE A 31 -4.44 -7.19 16.71
N GLY A 32 -5.49 -6.67 16.10
CA GLY A 32 -6.51 -5.91 16.78
C GLY A 32 -7.20 -6.71 17.87
N LEU A 33 -7.52 -7.98 17.65
CA LEU A 33 -8.07 -8.87 18.69
C LEU A 33 -7.08 -9.14 19.83
N SER A 34 -5.79 -9.28 19.53
CA SER A 34 -4.74 -9.48 20.55
C SER A 34 -4.37 -8.23 21.35
N ALA A 35 -4.73 -7.03 20.86
CA ALA A 35 -4.40 -5.79 21.53
C ALA A 35 -5.20 -5.70 22.84
N ASN A 36 -4.53 -5.80 24.00
CA ASN A 36 -5.21 -5.67 25.28
C ASN A 36 -5.52 -4.20 25.57
N LEU A 37 -6.75 -3.94 26.00
CA LEU A 37 -7.14 -2.66 26.57
C LEU A 37 -6.70 -2.67 28.04
N GLU A 38 -5.46 -2.31 28.34
CA GLU A 38 -5.14 -1.92 29.71
C GLU A 38 -5.72 -0.53 29.95
N ASN A 39 -6.99 -0.50 30.35
CA ASN A 39 -7.77 0.70 30.72
C ASN A 39 -7.25 1.41 32.00
N THR A 40 -5.97 1.27 32.32
CA THR A 40 -5.40 1.75 33.59
C THR A 40 -4.17 2.61 33.36
N MET A 41 -4.31 3.65 32.54
CA MET A 41 -3.48 4.84 32.71
C MET A 41 -4.36 6.05 33.01
N SER A 42 -4.42 6.36 34.31
CA SER A 42 -4.60 7.71 34.84
C SER A 42 -5.81 8.52 34.32
N GLY A 43 -7.03 8.15 34.72
CA GLY A 43 -8.17 9.07 34.84
C GLY A 43 -8.69 9.77 33.58
N VAL A 44 -8.13 9.50 32.40
CA VAL A 44 -8.57 10.02 31.11
C VAL A 44 -9.28 8.90 30.36
N GLN A 45 -10.57 9.06 30.07
CA GLN A 45 -11.30 8.15 29.18
C GLN A 45 -10.78 8.33 27.75
N ILE A 46 -9.96 7.37 27.30
CA ILE A 46 -9.54 7.27 25.90
C ILE A 46 -10.55 6.39 25.19
N ASN A 47 -11.00 6.81 24.00
CA ASN A 47 -11.92 6.03 23.18
C ASN A 47 -11.35 4.62 22.90
N GLU A 48 -12.14 3.59 23.19
CA GLU A 48 -11.76 2.17 23.15
C GLU A 48 -11.20 1.73 21.78
N TRP A 49 -11.64 2.38 20.71
CA TRP A 49 -11.20 2.09 19.34
C TRP A 49 -9.74 2.47 19.09
N PHE A 50 -9.21 3.48 19.78
CA PHE A 50 -7.89 4.04 19.46
C PHE A 50 -6.73 3.08 19.74
N ILE A 51 -6.77 2.35 20.87
CA ILE A 51 -5.69 1.41 21.20
C ILE A 51 -5.60 0.31 20.13
N SER A 52 -6.74 -0.25 19.74
CA SER A 52 -6.76 -1.28 18.69
C SER A 52 -6.40 -0.72 17.32
N LEU A 53 -6.93 0.45 16.95
CA LEU A 53 -6.60 1.07 15.67
C LEU A 53 -5.09 1.37 15.58
N PHE A 54 -4.50 1.89 16.66
CA PHE A 54 -3.06 2.13 16.76
C PHE A 54 -2.26 0.84 16.57
N SER A 55 -2.55 -0.21 17.34
CA SER A 55 -1.83 -1.49 17.25
C SER A 55 -1.99 -2.14 15.86
N MET A 56 -3.19 -2.07 15.28
CA MET A 56 -3.45 -2.57 13.94
C MET A 56 -2.67 -1.78 12.89
N ASN A 57 -2.71 -0.45 12.94
CA ASN A 57 -2.03 0.43 11.98
C ASN A 57 -0.51 0.30 12.09
N LEU A 58 0.04 0.13 13.29
CA LEU A 58 1.47 -0.01 13.52
C LEU A 58 2.07 -1.13 12.66
N THR A 59 1.53 -2.35 12.75
CA THR A 59 2.08 -3.48 11.98
C THR A 59 1.65 -3.44 10.52
N TYR A 60 0.39 -3.09 10.25
CA TYR A 60 -0.16 -3.08 8.91
C TYR A 60 0.53 -2.02 8.04
N ALA A 61 0.61 -0.79 8.51
CA ALA A 61 1.09 0.34 7.73
C ALA A 61 2.63 0.37 7.63
N LEU A 62 3.34 -0.04 8.68
CA LEU A 62 4.81 -0.03 8.70
C LEU A 62 5.43 -1.12 7.84
N LEU A 63 4.81 -2.31 7.82
CA LEU A 63 5.38 -3.49 7.18
C LEU A 63 4.52 -3.99 6.02
N PHE A 64 3.24 -4.30 6.29
CA PHE A 64 2.44 -5.03 5.32
C PHE A 64 2.09 -4.21 4.08
N LEU A 65 1.63 -2.97 4.27
CA LEU A 65 1.16 -2.10 3.20
C LEU A 65 2.28 -1.71 2.21
N PRO A 66 3.52 -1.37 2.63
CA PRO A 66 4.63 -1.23 1.70
C PRO A 66 4.95 -2.54 0.98
N LEU A 67 5.03 -3.68 1.70
CA LEU A 67 5.41 -4.97 1.13
C LEU A 67 4.44 -5.47 0.05
N ILE A 68 3.13 -5.30 0.27
CA ILE A 68 2.10 -5.80 -0.64
C ILE A 68 2.15 -5.09 -2.00
N THR A 69 2.62 -3.84 -2.07
CA THR A 69 2.81 -3.13 -3.35
C THR A 69 3.75 -3.88 -4.28
N GLY A 70 4.85 -4.42 -3.76
CA GLY A 70 5.82 -5.24 -4.49
C GLY A 70 5.24 -6.59 -4.94
N VAL A 71 4.43 -7.21 -4.09
CA VAL A 71 3.72 -8.46 -4.43
C VAL A 71 2.74 -8.23 -5.58
N PHE A 72 1.88 -7.20 -5.48
CA PHE A 72 0.92 -6.89 -6.54
C PHE A 72 1.60 -6.49 -7.85
N ALA A 73 2.63 -5.65 -7.80
CA ALA A 73 3.43 -5.27 -8.97
C ALA A 73 4.10 -6.47 -9.65
N SER A 74 4.60 -7.42 -8.86
CA SER A 74 5.26 -8.61 -9.40
C SER A 74 4.24 -9.62 -9.95
N LEU A 75 3.06 -9.75 -9.33
CA LEU A 75 1.98 -10.61 -9.81
C LEU A 75 1.37 -10.09 -11.12
N ILE A 76 1.16 -8.79 -11.26
CA ILE A 76 0.58 -8.22 -12.49
C ILE A 76 1.51 -8.35 -13.70
N CYS A 77 2.81 -8.45 -13.49
CA CYS A 77 3.78 -8.71 -14.54
C CYS A 77 4.11 -10.20 -14.71
N ARG A 78 3.60 -11.09 -13.84
CA ARG A 78 4.01 -12.51 -13.81
C ARG A 78 3.74 -13.22 -15.14
N TYR A 79 2.57 -12.98 -15.74
CA TYR A 79 2.21 -13.60 -17.01
C TYR A 79 3.14 -13.17 -18.14
N GLU A 80 3.54 -11.90 -18.17
CA GLU A 80 4.41 -11.38 -19.23
C GLU A 80 5.86 -11.86 -19.10
N HIS A 81 6.30 -12.20 -17.89
CA HIS A 81 7.60 -12.82 -17.66
C HIS A 81 7.68 -14.27 -18.15
N GLN A 82 6.53 -14.93 -18.33
CA GLN A 82 6.48 -16.31 -18.77
C GLN A 82 6.40 -16.39 -20.29
N SER A 83 7.13 -17.36 -20.87
CA SER A 83 6.99 -17.79 -22.27
C SER A 83 6.95 -16.66 -23.32
N GLY A 84 7.72 -15.59 -23.12
CA GLY A 84 7.77 -14.45 -24.05
C GLY A 84 6.53 -13.56 -24.05
N GLY A 85 5.73 -13.56 -22.97
CA GLY A 85 4.48 -12.80 -22.88
C GLY A 85 4.63 -11.30 -23.11
N TRP A 86 5.78 -10.69 -22.77
CA TRP A 86 6.08 -9.30 -23.14
C TRP A 86 6.11 -9.06 -24.66
N LYS A 87 6.66 -10.00 -25.45
CA LYS A 87 6.67 -9.92 -26.93
C LYS A 87 5.25 -10.06 -27.48
N GLN A 88 4.48 -11.03 -26.96
CA GLN A 88 3.10 -11.25 -27.39
C GLN A 88 2.21 -10.03 -27.07
N LEU A 89 2.35 -9.45 -25.88
CA LEU A 89 1.59 -8.27 -25.47
C LEU A 89 1.87 -7.05 -26.37
N LEU A 90 3.13 -6.87 -26.78
CA LEU A 90 3.54 -5.74 -27.62
C LEU A 90 3.40 -5.98 -29.13
N ALA A 91 3.11 -7.20 -29.54
CA ALA A 91 2.67 -7.49 -30.91
C ALA A 91 1.20 -7.07 -31.15
N LEU A 92 0.41 -6.92 -30.08
CA LEU A 92 -0.95 -6.38 -30.16
C LEU A 92 -0.90 -4.86 -30.47
N PRO A 93 -1.97 -4.27 -31.04
CA PRO A 93 -2.05 -2.84 -31.35
C PRO A 93 -2.25 -1.99 -30.08
N VAL A 94 -1.33 -2.11 -29.12
CA VAL A 94 -1.30 -1.39 -27.84
C VAL A 94 0.02 -0.65 -27.69
N THR A 95 -0.05 0.60 -27.24
CA THR A 95 1.16 1.38 -26.96
C THR A 95 1.75 0.97 -25.61
N ARG A 96 3.08 0.90 -25.50
CA ARG A 96 3.83 0.64 -24.26
C ARG A 96 3.37 1.53 -23.10
N GLY A 97 3.17 2.82 -23.35
CA GLY A 97 2.70 3.76 -22.32
C GLY A 97 1.34 3.38 -21.73
N LYS A 98 0.35 3.05 -22.57
CA LYS A 98 -0.98 2.59 -22.10
C LYS A 98 -0.90 1.31 -21.28
N VAL A 99 0.00 0.39 -21.62
CA VAL A 99 0.24 -0.85 -20.85
C VAL A 99 0.78 -0.52 -19.46
N PHE A 100 1.79 0.35 -19.37
CA PHE A 100 2.34 0.77 -18.07
C PHE A 100 1.28 1.42 -17.19
N VAL A 101 0.54 2.40 -17.72
CA VAL A 101 -0.53 3.09 -16.98
C VAL A 101 -1.64 2.12 -16.56
N ALA A 102 -2.05 1.20 -17.43
CA ALA A 102 -3.07 0.22 -17.09
C ALA A 102 -2.62 -0.70 -15.95
N LYS A 103 -1.36 -1.18 -15.97
CA LYS A 103 -0.82 -2.00 -14.88
C LYS A 103 -0.72 -1.21 -13.57
N TYR A 104 -0.26 0.04 -13.63
CA TYR A 104 -0.18 0.91 -12.46
C TYR A 104 -1.55 1.14 -11.82
N VAL A 105 -2.54 1.57 -12.61
CA VAL A 105 -3.91 1.81 -12.15
C VAL A 105 -4.50 0.55 -11.52
N LEU A 106 -4.28 -0.61 -12.15
CA LEU A 106 -4.81 -1.85 -11.62
C LEU A 106 -4.19 -2.22 -10.27
N VAL A 107 -2.87 -2.05 -10.09
CA VAL A 107 -2.22 -2.26 -8.78
C VAL A 107 -2.77 -1.28 -7.74
N MET A 108 -2.95 0.00 -8.08
CA MET A 108 -3.54 0.98 -7.16
C MET A 108 -4.98 0.62 -6.76
N LEU A 109 -5.80 0.10 -7.69
CA LEU A 109 -7.16 -0.37 -7.39
C LEU A 109 -7.16 -1.60 -6.46
N LEU A 110 -6.14 -2.46 -6.57
CA LEU A 110 -5.99 -3.62 -5.71
C LEU A 110 -5.58 -3.22 -4.29
N VAL A 111 -4.66 -2.26 -4.16
CA VAL A 111 -4.31 -1.67 -2.86
C VAL A 111 -5.54 -0.98 -2.25
N LEU A 112 -6.35 -0.27 -3.05
CA LEU A 112 -7.59 0.34 -2.58
C LEU A 112 -8.60 -0.69 -2.08
N ALA A 113 -8.84 -1.75 -2.86
CA ALA A 113 -9.75 -2.82 -2.45
C ALA A 113 -9.31 -3.48 -1.14
N MET A 114 -8.00 -3.69 -0.98
CA MET A 114 -7.43 -4.23 0.24
C MET A 114 -7.57 -3.27 1.44
N GLN A 115 -7.38 -1.97 1.24
CA GLN A 115 -7.60 -0.93 2.25
C GLN A 115 -9.07 -0.88 2.70
N LEU A 116 -10.03 -1.01 1.78
CA LEU A 116 -11.45 -1.11 2.11
C LEU A 116 -11.80 -2.40 2.87
N LEU A 117 -11.14 -3.51 2.58
CA LEU A 117 -11.30 -4.73 3.38
C LEU A 117 -10.67 -4.58 4.77
N TYR A 118 -9.56 -3.85 4.87
CA TYR A 118 -8.93 -3.54 6.15
C TYR A 118 -9.81 -2.65 7.02
N LEU A 119 -10.53 -1.68 6.44
CA LEU A 119 -11.59 -0.93 7.12
C LEU A 119 -12.63 -1.87 7.75
N GLY A 120 -13.08 -2.89 6.99
CA GLY A 120 -13.98 -3.92 7.52
C GLY A 120 -13.38 -4.68 8.70
N SER A 121 -12.07 -4.96 8.66
CA SER A 121 -11.38 -5.61 9.79
C SER A 121 -11.32 -4.74 11.05
N ILE A 122 -11.08 -3.43 10.91
CA ILE A 122 -11.09 -2.48 12.03
C ILE A 122 -12.46 -2.48 12.70
N TYR A 123 -13.52 -2.37 11.90
CA TYR A 123 -14.89 -2.39 12.41
C TYR A 123 -15.21 -3.73 13.09
N ALA A 124 -14.83 -4.86 12.47
CA ALA A 124 -15.05 -6.18 13.03
C ALA A 124 -14.35 -6.38 14.39
N VAL A 125 -13.14 -5.86 14.59
CA VAL A 125 -12.43 -5.95 15.87
C VAL A 125 -13.23 -5.27 16.99
N GLY A 126 -13.74 -4.06 16.76
CA GLY A 126 -14.51 -3.36 17.80
C GLY A 126 -15.84 -4.04 18.10
N MET A 127 -16.51 -4.61 17.09
CA MET A 127 -17.73 -5.41 17.30
C MET A 127 -17.46 -6.68 18.11
N LEU A 128 -16.37 -7.40 17.80
CA LEU A 128 -16.00 -8.65 18.49
C LEU A 128 -15.54 -8.40 19.93
N LYS A 129 -14.94 -7.25 20.21
CA LYS A 129 -14.55 -6.84 21.56
C LYS A 129 -15.66 -6.14 22.35
N GLY A 130 -16.78 -5.81 21.69
CA GLY A 130 -17.91 -5.16 22.32
C GLY A 130 -17.66 -3.68 22.67
N TYR A 131 -16.91 -2.95 21.83
CA TYR A 131 -16.68 -1.53 22.06
C TYR A 131 -17.98 -0.74 22.07
N THR A 132 -18.14 0.10 23.08
CA THR A 132 -19.35 0.89 23.32
C THR A 132 -19.21 2.33 22.87
N ASP A 133 -17.97 2.80 22.74
CA ASP A 133 -17.66 4.13 22.24
C ASP A 133 -18.07 4.33 20.78
N PRO A 134 -18.34 5.59 20.36
CA PRO A 134 -18.63 5.90 18.96
C PRO A 134 -17.43 5.56 18.07
N PHE A 135 -17.72 4.96 16.92
CA PHE A 135 -16.70 4.62 15.92
C PHE A 135 -16.02 5.90 15.40
N PRO A 136 -14.68 6.03 15.49
CA PRO A 136 -13.95 7.23 15.07
C PRO A 136 -13.79 7.27 13.54
N ILE A 137 -14.91 7.45 12.84
CA ILE A 137 -15.00 7.36 11.38
C ILE A 137 -14.04 8.30 10.66
N GLU A 138 -13.86 9.52 11.17
CA GLU A 138 -12.99 10.52 10.54
C GLU A 138 -11.52 10.07 10.58
N ILE A 139 -11.03 9.66 11.74
CA ILE A 139 -9.65 9.19 11.94
C ILE A 139 -9.40 7.93 11.11
N VAL A 140 -10.35 6.99 11.13
CA VAL A 140 -10.24 5.75 10.36
C VAL A 140 -10.22 6.06 8.86
N TRP A 141 -11.10 6.91 8.37
CA TRP A 141 -11.15 7.25 6.95
C TRP A 141 -9.89 8.00 6.49
N LYS A 142 -9.39 8.95 7.29
CA LYS A 142 -8.09 9.62 7.06
C LYS A 142 -6.96 8.60 6.96
N SER A 143 -6.94 7.60 7.85
CA SER A 143 -5.95 6.51 7.83
C SER A 143 -6.06 5.64 6.55
N ILE A 144 -7.27 5.23 6.16
CA ILE A 144 -7.48 4.41 4.95
C ILE A 144 -7.05 5.15 3.68
N VAL A 145 -7.49 6.40 3.52
CA VAL A 145 -7.17 7.22 2.34
C VAL A 145 -5.70 7.64 2.35
N GLY A 146 -5.18 8.09 3.50
CA GLY A 146 -3.78 8.48 3.67
C GLY A 146 -2.82 7.33 3.39
N GLY A 147 -3.10 6.14 3.93
CA GLY A 147 -2.34 4.93 3.65
C GLY A 147 -2.35 4.57 2.17
N TRP A 148 -3.50 4.66 1.50
CA TRP A 148 -3.60 4.43 0.05
C TRP A 148 -2.77 5.44 -0.76
N VAL A 149 -2.89 6.74 -0.46
CA VAL A 149 -2.13 7.81 -1.11
C VAL A 149 -0.62 7.64 -0.90
N ALA A 150 -0.19 7.25 0.30
CA ALA A 150 1.22 7.01 0.60
C ALA A 150 1.85 5.89 -0.25
N THR A 151 1.04 4.97 -0.79
CA THR A 151 1.55 3.89 -1.67
C THR A 151 1.79 4.31 -3.12
N LEU A 152 1.35 5.50 -3.55
CA LEU A 152 1.53 5.99 -4.92
C LEU A 152 2.97 5.86 -5.45
N PRO A 153 4.02 6.40 -4.75
CA PRO A 153 5.41 6.25 -5.17
C PRO A 153 5.90 4.81 -5.10
N LEU A 154 5.49 4.07 -4.06
CA LEU A 154 5.93 2.69 -3.85
C LEU A 154 5.43 1.78 -4.96
N VAL A 155 4.15 1.86 -5.33
CA VAL A 155 3.59 1.11 -6.46
C VAL A 155 4.30 1.45 -7.77
N ALA A 156 4.64 2.73 -8.00
CA ALA A 156 5.31 3.15 -9.21
C ALA A 156 6.72 2.55 -9.30
N LEU A 157 7.48 2.63 -8.21
CA LEU A 157 8.81 2.04 -8.12
C LEU A 157 8.75 0.51 -8.26
N GLN A 158 7.85 -0.14 -7.52
CA GLN A 158 7.72 -1.59 -7.57
C GLN A 158 7.32 -2.08 -8.95
N LEU A 159 6.40 -1.39 -9.63
CA LEU A 159 6.05 -1.73 -11.02
C LEU A 159 7.24 -1.54 -11.96
N TRP A 160 8.00 -0.46 -11.80
CA TRP A 160 9.22 -0.23 -12.58
C TRP A 160 10.22 -1.38 -12.39
N MET A 161 10.50 -1.76 -11.13
CA MET A 161 11.39 -2.87 -10.81
C MET A 161 10.85 -4.19 -11.36
N SER A 162 9.55 -4.48 -11.22
CA SER A 162 8.91 -5.66 -11.79
C SER A 162 8.99 -5.69 -13.31
N ILE A 163 8.99 -4.56 -14.01
CA ILE A 163 9.21 -4.52 -15.45
C ILE A 163 10.69 -4.70 -15.78
N MET A 164 11.61 -4.19 -14.96
CA MET A 164 13.05 -4.28 -15.19
C MET A 164 13.56 -5.72 -15.07
N PHE A 165 13.22 -6.41 -13.97
CA PHE A 165 13.70 -7.75 -13.66
C PHE A 165 12.77 -8.83 -14.19
N LYS A 166 13.34 -9.87 -14.81
CA LYS A 166 12.56 -11.02 -15.31
C LYS A 166 12.03 -11.95 -14.21
N SER A 167 12.52 -11.79 -12.98
CA SER A 167 12.17 -12.65 -11.85
C SER A 167 11.17 -11.95 -10.91
N PHE A 168 10.27 -12.75 -10.32
CA PHE A 168 9.37 -12.27 -9.26
C PHE A 168 10.14 -11.88 -7.98
N ALA A 169 11.22 -12.59 -7.68
CA ALA A 169 11.96 -12.44 -6.42
C ALA A 169 12.74 -11.12 -6.33
N ALA A 170 13.29 -10.60 -7.44
CA ALA A 170 14.16 -9.43 -7.38
C ALA A 170 13.42 -8.12 -6.99
N PRO A 171 12.29 -7.75 -7.61
CA PRO A 171 11.52 -6.57 -7.20
C PRO A 171 11.02 -6.69 -5.76
N PHE A 172 10.56 -7.88 -5.37
CA PHE A 172 10.11 -8.13 -4.00
C PHE A 172 11.24 -8.00 -2.97
N ALA A 173 12.43 -8.55 -3.27
CA ALA A 173 13.60 -8.42 -2.40
C ALA A 173 14.01 -6.95 -2.20
N VAL A 174 14.01 -6.15 -3.27
CA VAL A 174 14.21 -4.70 -3.18
C VAL A 174 13.19 -4.07 -2.25
N ASN A 175 11.91 -4.42 -2.40
CA ASN A 175 10.87 -3.90 -1.51
C ASN A 175 11.11 -4.24 -0.03
N VAL A 176 11.51 -5.48 0.26
CA VAL A 176 11.83 -5.93 1.63
C VAL A 176 13.03 -5.16 2.20
N ILE A 177 14.10 -5.03 1.42
CA ILE A 177 15.33 -4.31 1.84
C ILE A 177 15.05 -2.87 2.24
N PHE A 178 14.10 -2.21 1.57
CA PHE A 178 13.72 -0.83 1.90
C PHE A 178 12.54 -0.74 2.88
N THR A 179 11.75 -1.80 3.05
CA THR A 179 10.68 -1.78 4.06
C THR A 179 11.24 -2.00 5.46
N LEU A 180 12.18 -2.93 5.66
CA LEU A 180 12.68 -3.25 7.01
C LEU A 180 13.35 -2.06 7.74
N PRO A 181 14.16 -1.21 7.08
CA PRO A 181 14.71 -0.02 7.72
C PRO A 181 13.66 1.02 8.10
N SER A 182 12.41 0.92 7.61
CA SER A 182 11.34 1.83 8.01
C SER A 182 11.12 1.80 9.51
N ILE A 183 11.29 0.65 10.17
CA ILE A 183 11.18 0.47 11.62
C ILE A 183 12.13 1.39 12.38
N LEU A 184 13.36 1.56 11.87
CA LEU A 184 14.34 2.46 12.47
C LEU A 184 14.10 3.90 12.03
N ALA A 185 13.76 4.10 10.76
CA ALA A 185 13.56 5.42 10.18
C ALA A 185 12.42 6.20 10.87
N VAL A 186 11.30 5.55 11.21
CA VAL A 186 10.16 6.21 11.87
C VAL A 186 10.50 6.74 13.26
N ASN A 187 11.54 6.22 13.90
CA ASN A 187 12.02 6.70 15.20
C ASN A 187 12.99 7.89 15.08
N SER A 188 13.33 8.32 13.86
CA SER A 188 14.22 9.44 13.62
C SER A 188 13.45 10.63 13.07
N GLU A 189 13.44 11.75 13.80
CA GLU A 189 12.82 13.01 13.35
C GLU A 189 13.45 13.54 12.05
N ARG A 190 14.72 13.21 11.78
CA ARG A 190 15.44 13.66 10.58
C ARG A 190 15.20 12.77 9.36
N VAL A 191 15.03 11.46 9.56
CA VAL A 191 14.98 10.49 8.45
C VAL A 191 13.55 10.03 8.17
N GLY A 192 12.75 9.79 9.21
CA GLY A 192 11.39 9.26 9.12
C GLY A 192 10.49 10.06 8.18
N PRO A 193 10.41 11.40 8.31
CA PRO A 193 9.58 12.24 7.44
C PRO A 193 9.94 12.12 5.95
N TYR A 194 11.20 11.86 5.61
CA TYR A 194 11.67 11.84 4.22
C TYR A 194 11.81 10.43 3.64
N TYR A 195 11.61 9.38 4.44
CA TYR A 195 11.76 8.01 3.99
C TYR A 195 10.48 7.50 3.29
N PRO A 196 10.49 7.14 1.99
CA PRO A 196 9.28 6.79 1.25
C PRO A 196 8.52 5.58 1.82
N TRP A 197 9.23 4.57 2.32
CA TRP A 197 8.62 3.36 2.91
C TRP A 197 8.07 3.60 4.31
N ALA A 198 8.41 4.70 4.97
CA ALA A 198 7.82 5.11 6.24
C ALA A 198 6.49 5.88 6.05
N GLN A 199 6.26 6.47 4.87
CA GLN A 199 5.08 7.31 4.63
C GLN A 199 3.73 6.61 4.88
N PRO A 200 3.55 5.32 4.49
CA PRO A 200 2.35 4.57 4.83
C PRO A 200 2.03 4.58 6.33
N PHE A 201 3.04 4.38 7.17
CA PHE A 201 2.88 4.46 8.63
C PHE A 201 2.58 5.88 9.10
N SER A 202 3.36 6.86 8.65
CA SER A 202 3.16 8.27 9.06
C SER A 202 1.76 8.77 8.71
N MET A 203 1.20 8.36 7.58
CA MET A 203 -0.15 8.70 7.12
C MET A 203 -1.27 7.92 7.84
N MET A 204 -0.95 6.88 8.59
CA MET A 204 -1.90 6.05 9.34
C MET A 204 -1.70 6.18 10.86
N TYR A 205 -0.75 7.02 11.31
CA TYR A 205 -0.40 7.17 12.70
C TYR A 205 -1.32 8.15 13.42
N ILE A 206 -2.04 7.66 14.44
CA ILE A 206 -2.99 8.43 15.25
C ILE A 206 -2.23 9.18 16.36
N GLY A 207 -1.43 10.16 15.97
CA GLY A 207 -0.72 11.02 16.94
C GLY A 207 -0.43 12.43 16.42
N GLY A 208 -0.87 12.76 15.20
CA GLY A 208 -0.78 14.10 14.64
C GLY A 208 -2.01 14.96 14.96
N ASN A 209 -1.96 16.23 14.56
CA ASN A 209 -3.06 17.17 14.72
C ASN A 209 -4.32 16.64 14.01
N THR A 210 -5.44 16.51 14.73
CA THR A 210 -6.68 15.91 14.20
C THR A 210 -7.45 16.82 13.27
N ASP A 211 -7.14 18.12 13.28
CA ASP A 211 -7.83 19.14 12.49
C ASP A 211 -7.45 19.10 11.00
N ASP A 212 -6.26 18.59 10.67
CA ASP A 212 -5.74 18.53 9.31
C ASP A 212 -6.30 17.32 8.51
N VAL A 213 -6.39 17.46 7.18
CA VAL A 213 -6.91 16.39 6.29
C VAL A 213 -6.07 15.10 6.36
N PHE A 214 -4.76 15.24 6.57
CA PHE A 214 -3.81 14.15 6.72
C PHE A 214 -3.01 14.33 8.01
N PHE A 215 -2.54 13.23 8.61
CA PHE A 215 -1.69 13.27 9.82
C PHE A 215 -0.28 13.82 9.57
N VAL A 216 0.07 14.06 8.31
CA VAL A 216 1.40 14.47 7.86
C VAL A 216 1.31 15.88 7.24
N PRO A 217 2.32 16.76 7.46
CA PRO A 217 2.33 18.09 6.84
C PRO A 217 2.25 18.05 5.31
N TRP A 218 1.59 19.05 4.72
CA TRP A 218 1.45 19.18 3.26
C TRP A 218 2.79 19.20 2.52
N GLU A 219 3.82 19.81 3.11
CA GLU A 219 5.17 19.83 2.54
C GLU A 219 5.75 18.43 2.39
N GLN A 220 5.62 17.59 3.43
CA GLN A 220 6.09 16.20 3.39
C GLN A 220 5.29 15.37 2.38
N LEU A 221 3.97 15.56 2.32
CA LEU A 221 3.11 14.89 1.34
C LEU A 221 3.55 15.24 -0.09
N LEU A 222 3.70 16.52 -0.42
CA LEU A 222 4.04 16.95 -1.76
C LEU A 222 5.47 16.57 -2.17
N THR A 223 6.43 16.70 -1.26
CA THR A 223 7.84 16.42 -1.55
C THR A 223 8.13 14.93 -1.66
N VAL A 224 7.71 14.13 -0.68
CA VAL A 224 8.07 12.71 -0.59
C VAL A 224 7.12 11.86 -1.42
N ILE A 225 5.81 12.00 -1.21
CA ILE A 225 4.80 11.20 -1.92
C ILE A 225 4.64 11.72 -3.35
N GLY A 226 4.39 13.03 -3.50
CA GLY A 226 4.23 13.67 -4.81
C GLY A 226 5.50 13.61 -5.65
N GLY A 227 6.61 14.10 -5.12
CA GLY A 227 7.91 14.09 -5.81
C GLY A 227 8.40 12.66 -6.11
N GLY A 228 8.30 11.75 -5.13
CA GLY A 228 8.64 10.33 -5.33
C GLY A 228 7.76 9.66 -6.39
N PHE A 229 6.46 9.96 -6.41
CA PHE A 229 5.55 9.43 -7.42
C PHE A 229 5.94 9.90 -8.81
N ILE A 230 6.16 11.20 -9.01
CA ILE A 230 6.56 11.76 -10.29
C ILE A 230 7.88 11.12 -10.77
N LEU A 231 8.88 11.05 -9.88
CA LEU A 231 10.19 10.48 -10.20
C LEU A 231 10.09 9.01 -10.61
N PHE A 232 9.46 8.16 -9.79
CA PHE A 232 9.39 6.73 -10.05
C PHE A 232 8.44 6.38 -11.20
N PHE A 233 7.32 7.09 -11.33
CA PHE A 233 6.36 6.86 -12.39
C PHE A 233 6.93 7.24 -13.75
N LEU A 234 7.52 8.44 -13.88
CA LEU A 234 8.14 8.88 -15.14
C LEU A 234 9.37 8.04 -15.47
N GLY A 235 10.19 7.69 -14.47
CA GLY A 235 11.33 6.80 -14.64
C GLY A 235 10.93 5.43 -15.20
N GLY A 236 9.94 4.78 -14.57
CA GLY A 236 9.40 3.50 -15.03
C GLY A 236 8.73 3.57 -16.40
N TYR A 237 7.95 4.64 -16.64
CA TYR A 237 7.27 4.88 -17.90
C TYR A 237 8.27 5.01 -19.06
N TYR A 238 9.28 5.86 -18.90
CA TYR A 238 10.31 6.10 -19.90
C TYR A 238 11.19 4.88 -20.14
N TYR A 239 11.59 4.19 -19.05
CA TYR A 239 12.32 2.94 -19.14
C TYR A 239 11.56 1.90 -19.96
N PHE A 240 10.26 1.72 -19.69
CA PHE A 240 9.45 0.75 -20.43
C PHE A 240 9.28 1.13 -21.91
N GLN A 241 9.20 2.42 -22.24
CA GLN A 241 9.16 2.87 -23.62
C GLN A 241 10.43 2.48 -24.40
N ARG A 242 11.61 2.57 -23.78
CA ARG A 242 12.89 2.32 -24.44
C ARG A 242 13.38 0.87 -24.36
N LYS A 243 12.79 0.05 -23.49
CA LYS A 243 13.22 -1.34 -23.28
C LYS A 243 13.18 -2.16 -24.57
N ALA A 244 14.30 -2.79 -24.95
CA ALA A 244 14.32 -3.79 -26.01
C ALA A 244 13.67 -5.10 -25.49
N ILE A 245 12.75 -5.68 -26.25
CA ILE A 245 11.90 -6.82 -25.84
C ILE A 245 12.05 -7.99 -26.80
#